data_AF-A0A8J6TLP7-F1
#
_entry.id   AF-A0A8J6TLP7-F1
#
_cell.length_a   1.000
_cell.length_b   1.000
_cell.length_c   1.000
_cell.angle_alpha   90.00
_cell.angle_beta   90.00
_cell.angle_gamma   90.00
#
_symmetry.space_group_name_H-M   'P 1'
#
loop_
_entity.id
_entity.type
_entity.pdbx_description
1 polymer ?
#
loop_
_entity_poly.entity_id
_entity_poly.type
_entity_poly.pdbx_seq_one_letter_code
_entity_poly.pdbx_strand_id
1 'polypeptide(L)'
;MDLLGIGEAISKVIDGVADKIIPDAAERERFKLETRRINLDETIEPLKIQMSAILEEAKSNDKWTSRARPSFLYVMYCLILAAIPMGILSVFKPDMAITIANGMRAWLAAIPDSLWAVFGVGYTGYTVARSAWDKRANGK
;
A
#
# COMPACT_ATOMS: atom_id res chain seq x y z
N MET A 1 22.65 9.68 4.76
CA MET A 1 22.93 10.06 6.16
C MET A 1 21.64 9.83 6.92
N ASP A 2 21.59 8.74 7.69
CA ASP A 2 20.38 8.23 8.33
C ASP A 2 19.87 9.14 9.45
N LEU A 3 18.59 9.54 9.35
CA LEU A 3 17.83 10.23 10.41
C LEU A 3 17.75 9.42 11.72
N LEU A 4 17.91 8.09 11.65
CA LEU A 4 17.98 7.20 12.82
C LEU A 4 19.24 7.42 13.67
N GLY A 5 20.38 7.76 13.04
CA GLY A 5 21.64 7.97 13.76
C GLY A 5 21.68 9.29 14.54
N ILE A 6 20.92 10.30 14.09
CA ILE A 6 20.79 11.59 14.77
C ILE A 6 19.88 11.45 15.99
N GLY A 7 18.78 10.68 15.88
CA GLY A 7 17.87 10.40 16.99
C GLY A 7 18.54 9.63 18.14
N GLU A 8 19.36 8.62 17.81
CA GLU A 8 20.10 7.86 18.82
C GLU A 8 21.20 8.71 19.50
N ALA A 9 21.85 9.59 18.74
CA ALA A 9 22.85 10.51 19.27
C ALA A 9 22.22 11.55 20.22
N ILE A 10 21.06 12.09 19.87
CA ILE A 10 20.30 13.03 20.72
C ILE A 10 19.82 12.33 22.00
N SER A 11 19.31 11.09 21.90
CA SER A 11 18.90 10.30 23.07
C SER A 11 20.06 10.07 24.04
N LYS A 12 21.25 9.69 23.54
CA LYS A 12 22.44 9.45 24.38
C LYS A 12 22.92 10.72 25.09
N VAL A 13 22.80 11.87 24.45
CA VAL A 13 23.13 13.17 25.07
C VAL A 13 22.11 13.53 26.15
N ILE A 14 20.82 13.29 25.91
CA ILE A 14 19.76 13.53 26.89
C ILE A 14 19.91 12.59 28.10
N ASP A 15 20.21 11.31 27.88
CA ASP A 15 20.42 10.33 28.96
C ASP A 15 21.64 10.69 29.83
N GLY A 16 22.76 11.11 29.22
CA GLY A 16 23.95 11.54 29.95
C GLY A 16 23.77 12.86 30.74
N VAL A 17 22.90 13.74 30.26
CA VAL A 17 22.51 14.97 30.97
C VAL A 17 21.52 14.65 32.09
N ALA A 18 20.57 13.73 31.88
CA ALA A 18 19.63 13.26 32.89
C ALA A 18 20.31 12.48 34.02
N ASP A 19 21.40 11.75 33.75
CA ASP A 19 22.28 11.12 34.76
C ASP A 19 23.01 12.12 35.65
N LYS A 20 23.24 13.35 35.15
CA LYS A 20 23.99 14.38 35.86
C LYS A 20 23.10 15.36 36.63
N ILE A 21 21.84 15.50 36.24
CA ILE A 21 20.90 16.50 36.78
C ILE A 21 19.89 15.90 37.76
N ILE A 22 19.54 14.61 37.67
CA ILE A 22 18.46 14.00 38.47
C ILE A 22 19.00 12.84 39.33
N PRO A 23 19.28 13.06 40.63
CA PRO A 23 19.80 12.03 41.53
C PRO A 23 18.73 11.09 42.11
N ASP A 24 17.44 11.42 42.02
CA ASP A 24 16.35 10.66 42.64
C ASP A 24 15.71 9.64 41.68
N ALA A 25 15.68 8.37 42.10
CA ALA A 25 15.22 7.25 41.28
C ALA A 25 13.72 7.31 40.97
N ALA A 26 12.91 7.92 41.85
CA ALA A 26 11.47 7.99 41.72
C ALA A 26 11.00 9.00 40.66
N GLU A 27 11.67 10.15 40.54
CA GLU A 27 11.37 11.15 39.51
C GLU A 27 11.81 10.70 38.11
N ARG A 28 12.91 9.94 38.03
CA ARG A 28 13.37 9.31 36.79
C ARG A 28 12.38 8.29 36.24
N GLU A 29 11.73 7.50 37.10
CA GLU A 29 10.68 6.58 36.67
C GLU A 29 9.44 7.32 36.16
N ARG A 30 9.02 8.40 36.84
CA ARG A 30 7.90 9.25 36.38
C ARG A 30 8.20 9.91 35.04
N PHE A 31 9.41 10.45 34.86
CA PHE A 31 9.83 11.05 33.60
C PHE A 31 9.91 10.02 32.46
N LYS A 32 10.39 8.79 32.74
CA LYS A 32 10.38 7.68 31.77
C LYS A 32 8.97 7.22 31.42
N LEU A 33 8.05 7.21 32.38
CA LEU A 33 6.65 6.87 32.16
C LEU A 33 5.92 7.94 31.34
N GLU A 34 6.18 9.21 31.62
CA GLU A 34 5.63 10.35 30.89
C GLU A 34 6.18 10.40 29.46
N THR A 35 7.50 10.20 29.29
CA THR A 35 8.14 10.04 27.98
C THR A 35 7.54 8.86 27.19
N ARG A 36 7.28 7.72 27.84
CA ARG A 36 6.66 6.56 27.18
C ARG A 36 5.22 6.85 26.75
N ARG A 37 4.43 7.57 27.55
CA ARG A 37 3.07 7.99 27.19
C ARG A 37 3.08 8.93 25.99
N ILE A 38 3.94 9.94 26.00
CA ILE A 38 4.07 10.89 24.88
C ILE A 38 4.43 10.15 23.58
N ASN A 39 5.37 9.21 23.63
CA ASN A 39 5.73 8.38 22.46
C ASN A 39 4.59 7.44 22.01
N LEU A 40 3.81 6.89 22.94
CA LEU A 40 2.64 6.07 22.61
C LEU A 40 1.57 6.90 21.91
N ASP A 41 1.28 8.11 22.40
CA ASP A 41 0.31 9.00 21.77
C ASP A 41 0.78 9.45 20.38
N GLU A 42 2.07 9.80 20.23
CA GLU A 42 2.67 10.15 18.93
C GLU A 42 2.59 9.02 17.90
N THR A 43 2.66 7.75 18.34
CA THR A 43 2.53 6.58 17.44
C THR A 43 1.09 6.20 17.15
N ILE A 44 0.16 6.49 18.06
CA ILE A 44 -1.27 6.16 17.92
C ILE A 44 -2.00 7.21 17.06
N GLU A 45 -1.61 8.48 17.13
CA GLU A 45 -2.21 9.57 16.34
C GLU A 45 -2.21 9.31 14.81
N PRO A 46 -1.08 8.94 14.16
CA PRO A 46 -1.06 8.66 12.72
C PRO A 46 -1.85 7.38 12.38
N LEU A 47 -1.89 6.41 13.29
CA LEU A 47 -2.69 5.20 13.14
C LEU A 47 -4.20 5.51 13.18
N LYS A 48 -4.63 6.39 14.09
CA LYS A 48 -6.02 6.89 14.14
C LYS A 48 -6.39 7.67 12.89
N ILE A 49 -5.49 8.48 12.34
CA ILE A 49 -5.71 9.25 11.10
C ILE A 49 -5.85 8.31 9.89
N GLN A 50 -5.01 7.28 9.79
CA GLN A 50 -5.15 6.26 8.74
C GLN A 50 -6.46 5.48 8.90
N MET A 51 -6.81 5.09 10.13
CA MET A 51 -8.06 4.39 10.40
C MET A 51 -9.29 5.27 10.15
N SER A 52 -9.24 6.57 10.45
CA SER A 52 -10.35 7.49 10.17
C SER A 52 -10.52 7.74 8.67
N ALA A 53 -9.43 7.90 7.92
CA ALA A 53 -9.48 8.01 6.46
C ALA A 53 -10.01 6.71 5.81
N ILE A 54 -9.62 5.54 6.33
CA ILE A 54 -10.16 4.24 5.88
C ILE A 54 -11.63 4.09 6.26
N LEU A 55 -12.03 4.51 7.47
CA LEU A 55 -13.42 4.46 7.94
C LEU A 55 -14.32 5.44 7.19
N GLU A 56 -13.82 6.61 6.81
CA GLU A 56 -14.53 7.59 5.98
C GLU A 56 -14.63 7.11 4.53
N GLU A 57 -13.56 6.54 3.95
CA GLU A 57 -13.61 5.93 2.62
C GLU A 57 -14.56 4.70 2.61
N ALA A 58 -14.60 3.91 3.69
CA ALA A 58 -15.52 2.79 3.86
C ALA A 58 -16.97 3.19 4.14
N LYS A 59 -17.21 4.40 4.69
CA LYS A 59 -18.54 5.00 4.86
C LYS A 59 -19.04 5.69 3.59
N SER A 60 -18.25 5.74 2.51
CA SER A 60 -18.73 6.17 1.20
C SER A 60 -19.90 5.27 0.79
N ASN A 61 -21.09 5.87 0.77
CA ASN A 61 -22.36 5.24 0.40
C ASN A 61 -22.43 4.92 -1.11
N ASP A 62 -21.39 5.27 -1.89
CA ASP A 62 -21.28 4.91 -3.29
C ASP A 62 -20.62 3.52 -3.46
N LYS A 63 -21.48 2.55 -3.77
CA LYS A 63 -21.18 1.15 -4.07
C LYS A 63 -20.11 1.01 -5.16
N TRP A 64 -19.93 2.00 -6.03
CA TRP A 64 -18.90 1.97 -7.08
C TRP A 64 -17.50 2.31 -6.56
N THR A 65 -17.36 3.32 -5.69
CA THR A 65 -16.06 3.68 -5.09
C THR A 65 -15.48 2.61 -4.15
N SER A 66 -16.31 1.95 -3.34
CA SER A 66 -15.86 0.84 -2.48
C SER A 66 -15.46 -0.42 -3.27
N ARG A 67 -15.97 -0.59 -4.49
CA ARG A 67 -15.65 -1.72 -5.38
C ARG A 67 -14.47 -1.46 -6.31
N ALA A 68 -13.98 -0.22 -6.39
CA ALA A 68 -12.82 0.11 -7.20
C ALA A 68 -11.54 -0.58 -6.69
N ARG A 69 -11.37 -0.73 -5.35
CA ARG A 69 -10.21 -1.43 -4.77
C ARG A 69 -10.10 -2.93 -5.16
N PRO A 70 -11.19 -3.72 -5.24
CA PRO A 70 -11.13 -5.10 -5.76
C PRO A 70 -11.35 -5.26 -7.28
N SER A 71 -11.51 -4.18 -8.06
CA SER A 71 -11.86 -4.25 -9.50
C SER A 71 -10.88 -5.08 -10.34
N PHE A 72 -9.57 -4.94 -10.11
CA PHE A 72 -8.54 -5.73 -10.78
C PHE A 72 -8.68 -7.23 -10.53
N LEU A 73 -9.04 -7.62 -9.31
CA LEU A 73 -9.22 -9.03 -8.93
C LEU A 73 -10.44 -9.64 -9.65
N TYR A 74 -11.49 -8.86 -9.90
CA TYR A 74 -12.62 -9.32 -10.73
C TYR A 74 -12.20 -9.55 -12.20
N VAL A 75 -11.31 -8.73 -12.75
CA VAL A 75 -10.78 -8.95 -14.11
C VAL A 75 -9.99 -10.26 -14.17
N MET A 76 -9.15 -10.53 -13.17
CA MET A 76 -8.41 -11.80 -13.09
C MET A 76 -9.35 -12.99 -13.00
N TYR A 77 -10.43 -12.90 -12.22
CA TYR A 77 -11.45 -13.94 -12.18
C TYR A 77 -12.15 -14.14 -13.51
N CYS A 78 -12.48 -13.07 -14.24
CA CYS A 78 -13.03 -13.19 -15.59
C CYS A 78 -12.08 -13.92 -16.54
N LEU A 79 -10.77 -13.63 -16.49
CA LEU A 79 -9.77 -14.34 -17.32
C LEU A 79 -9.66 -15.82 -16.97
N ILE A 80 -9.66 -16.16 -15.68
CA ILE A 80 -9.60 -17.55 -15.20
C ILE A 80 -10.88 -18.30 -15.59
N LEU A 81 -12.05 -17.69 -15.38
CA LEU A 81 -13.33 -18.30 -15.74
C LEU A 81 -13.49 -18.43 -17.25
N ALA A 82 -12.95 -17.50 -18.05
CA ALA A 82 -12.92 -17.58 -19.50
C ALA A 82 -12.02 -18.73 -20.03
N ALA A 83 -11.07 -19.22 -19.23
CA ALA A 83 -10.26 -20.38 -19.59
C ALA A 83 -11.04 -21.70 -19.55
N ILE A 84 -12.08 -21.80 -18.71
CA ILE A 84 -12.93 -23.01 -18.59
C ILE A 84 -13.65 -23.35 -19.90
N PRO A 85 -14.44 -22.44 -20.53
CA PRO A 85 -15.10 -22.76 -21.80
C PRO A 85 -14.10 -22.99 -22.93
N MET A 86 -12.94 -22.33 -22.93
CA MET A 86 -11.88 -22.59 -23.91
C MET A 86 -11.24 -23.98 -23.73
N GLY A 87 -11.06 -24.43 -22.49
CA GLY A 87 -10.58 -25.78 -22.18
C GLY A 87 -11.59 -26.88 -22.53
N ILE A 88 -12.89 -26.61 -22.40
CA ILE A 88 -13.93 -27.52 -22.87
C ILE A 88 -13.94 -27.56 -24.41
N LEU A 89 -13.87 -26.39 -25.05
CA LEU A 89 -13.84 -26.28 -26.52
C LEU A 89 -12.66 -27.02 -27.14
N SER A 90 -11.48 -27.01 -26.50
CA SER A 90 -10.29 -27.68 -27.02
C SER A 90 -10.44 -29.21 -27.09
N VAL A 91 -11.27 -29.81 -26.24
CA VAL A 91 -11.55 -31.26 -26.26
C VAL A 91 -12.45 -31.64 -27.45
N PHE A 92 -13.45 -30.81 -27.76
CA PHE A 92 -14.42 -31.11 -28.83
C PHE A 92 -13.96 -30.62 -30.21
N LYS A 93 -13.27 -29.48 -30.28
CA LYS A 93 -12.81 -28.85 -31.53
C LYS A 93 -11.43 -28.19 -31.33
N PRO A 94 -10.34 -28.99 -31.32
CA PRO A 94 -8.99 -28.48 -31.04
C PRO A 94 -8.53 -27.43 -32.05
N ASP A 95 -8.80 -27.62 -33.34
CA ASP A 95 -8.37 -26.67 -34.39
C ASP A 95 -9.00 -25.28 -34.23
N MET A 96 -10.27 -25.24 -33.80
CA MET A 96 -10.99 -24.00 -33.53
C MET A 96 -10.42 -23.30 -32.29
N ALA A 97 -10.13 -24.06 -31.23
CA ALA A 97 -9.51 -23.51 -30.02
C ALA A 97 -8.14 -22.89 -30.31
N ILE A 98 -7.31 -23.56 -31.14
CA ILE A 98 -6.00 -23.05 -31.59
C ILE A 98 -6.16 -21.77 -32.42
N THR A 99 -7.12 -21.75 -33.35
CA THR A 99 -7.37 -20.57 -34.20
C THR A 99 -7.79 -19.36 -33.37
N ILE A 100 -8.67 -19.56 -32.37
CA ILE A 100 -9.10 -18.50 -31.44
C ILE A 100 -7.91 -18.00 -30.60
N ALA A 101 -7.11 -18.91 -30.04
CA ALA A 101 -5.94 -18.54 -29.24
C ALA A 101 -4.91 -17.74 -30.06
N ASN A 102 -4.65 -18.17 -31.30
CA ASN A 102 -3.76 -17.47 -32.21
C ASN A 102 -4.31 -16.09 -32.61
N GLY A 103 -5.61 -16.00 -32.88
CA GLY A 103 -6.28 -14.73 -33.16
C GLY A 103 -6.21 -13.75 -31.99
N MET A 104 -6.47 -14.22 -30.76
CA MET A 104 -6.32 -13.41 -29.55
C MET A 104 -4.88 -12.94 -29.35
N ARG A 105 -3.90 -13.82 -29.54
CA ARG A 105 -2.48 -13.46 -29.45
C ARG A 105 -2.11 -12.41 -30.48
N ALA A 106 -2.53 -12.58 -31.74
CA ALA A 106 -2.25 -11.65 -32.83
C ALA A 106 -2.89 -10.28 -32.57
N TRP A 107 -4.13 -10.26 -32.07
CA TRP A 107 -4.82 -9.02 -31.70
C TRP A 107 -4.11 -8.27 -30.56
N LEU A 108 -3.70 -8.97 -29.50
CA LEU A 108 -2.95 -8.36 -28.39
C LEU A 108 -1.56 -7.86 -28.83
N ALA A 109 -0.88 -8.61 -29.70
CA ALA A 109 0.41 -8.22 -30.26
C ALA A 109 0.31 -7.04 -31.25
N ALA A 110 -0.87 -6.78 -31.82
CA ALA A 110 -1.10 -5.63 -32.67
C ALA A 110 -1.21 -4.31 -31.88
N ILE A 111 -1.37 -4.37 -30.55
CA ILE A 111 -1.40 -3.18 -29.69
C ILE A 111 0.05 -2.66 -29.54
N PRO A 112 0.33 -1.40 -29.90
CA PRO A 112 1.66 -0.82 -29.79
C PRO A 112 2.22 -0.89 -28.36
N ASP A 113 3.50 -1.22 -28.22
CA ASP A 113 4.23 -1.26 -26.94
C ASP A 113 4.17 0.08 -26.19
N SER A 114 4.05 1.20 -26.91
CA SER A 114 3.89 2.52 -26.30
C SER A 114 2.59 2.64 -25.49
N LEU A 115 1.50 2.00 -25.90
CA LEU A 115 0.25 1.99 -25.14
C LEU A 115 0.40 1.13 -23.88
N TRP A 116 1.10 0.00 -23.96
CA TRP A 116 1.43 -0.81 -22.79
C TRP A 116 2.32 -0.06 -21.79
N ALA A 117 3.28 0.71 -22.29
CA ALA A 117 4.14 1.56 -21.47
C ALA A 117 3.35 2.66 -20.78
N VAL A 118 2.44 3.37 -21.49
CA VAL A 118 1.58 4.40 -20.89
C VAL A 118 0.63 3.80 -19.86
N PHE A 119 0.06 2.62 -20.12
CA PHE A 119 -0.77 1.90 -19.15
C PHE A 119 0.02 1.52 -17.89
N GLY A 120 1.23 0.98 -18.05
CA GLY A 120 2.12 0.65 -16.94
C GLY A 120 2.53 1.88 -16.13
N VAL A 121 2.94 2.95 -16.80
CA VAL A 121 3.29 4.24 -16.17
C VAL A 121 2.07 4.86 -15.46
N GLY A 122 0.86 4.76 -16.03
CA GLY A 122 -0.37 5.22 -15.39
C GLY A 122 -0.73 4.42 -14.14
N TYR A 123 -0.62 3.09 -14.19
CA TYR A 123 -0.91 2.22 -13.06
C TYR A 123 0.11 2.36 -11.93
N THR A 124 1.40 2.30 -12.25
CA THR A 124 2.49 2.52 -11.28
C THR A 124 2.53 3.97 -10.80
N GLY A 125 2.22 4.93 -11.67
CA GLY A 125 2.10 6.34 -11.32
C GLY A 125 0.98 6.59 -10.31
N TYR A 126 -0.18 5.95 -10.47
CA TYR A 126 -1.28 6.02 -9.49
C TYR A 126 -0.89 5.40 -8.14
N THR A 127 -0.24 4.23 -8.13
CA THR A 127 0.19 3.60 -6.87
C THR A 127 1.27 4.41 -6.16
N VAL A 128 2.24 4.95 -6.91
CA VAL A 128 3.29 5.82 -6.36
C VAL A 128 2.69 7.14 -5.88
N ALA A 129 1.78 7.77 -6.63
CA ALA A 129 1.12 9.01 -6.21
C ALA A 129 0.29 8.81 -4.94
N ARG A 130 -0.45 7.69 -4.85
CA ARG A 130 -1.21 7.32 -3.65
C ARG A 130 -0.28 7.04 -2.46
N SER A 131 0.78 6.26 -2.66
CA SER A 131 1.77 5.97 -1.60
C SER A 131 2.57 7.20 -1.18
N ALA A 132 2.85 8.14 -2.10
CA ALA A 132 3.52 9.39 -1.79
C ALA A 132 2.59 10.35 -1.04
N TRP A 133 1.30 10.37 -1.38
CA TRP A 133 0.28 11.09 -0.62
C TRP A 133 0.13 10.51 0.79
N ASP A 134 0.06 9.19 0.92
CA ASP A 134 0.04 8.52 2.23
C ASP A 134 1.32 8.79 3.04
N LYS A 135 2.50 8.83 2.42
CA LYS A 135 3.75 9.17 3.11
C LYS A 135 3.79 10.63 3.57
N ARG A 136 3.37 11.56 2.71
CA ARG A 136 3.29 12.99 3.05
C ARG A 136 2.24 13.29 4.12
N ALA A 137 1.10 12.60 4.09
CA ALA A 137 0.07 12.72 5.13
C ALA A 137 0.53 12.14 6.49
N ASN A 138 1.43 11.15 6.47
CA ASN A 138 2.00 10.53 7.67
C ASN A 138 3.37 11.09 8.11
N GLY A 139 3.79 12.24 7.56
CA GLY A 139 4.95 13.00 8.06
C GLY A 139 6.29 12.24 8.07
N LYS A 140 6.53 11.32 7.12
CA LYS A 140 7.85 10.70 6.90
C LYS A 140 8.52 11.19 5.64
#